data_AF-A0AAU2HZL8-F1
#
_entry.id   AF-A0AAU2HZL8-F1
#
_cell.length_a   1.000
_cell.length_b   1.000
_cell.length_c   1.000
_cell.angle_alpha   90.00
_cell.angle_beta   90.00
_cell.angle_gamma   90.00
#
_symmetry.space_group_name_H-M   'P 1'
#
loop_
_entity.id
_entity.type
_entity.pdbx_description
1 polymer ?
#
loop_
_entity_poly.entity_id
_entity_poly.type
_entity_poly.pdbx_seq_one_letter_code
_entity_poly.pdbx_strand_id
1 'polypeptide(L)'
;MYGDEYRPRPECGLEHREHYFVEELTFADADSILAMLRELCPHIVDGRLPVWVRNLSYRLVLLQRPDEPALMREAAENLWLHGPDWDDIATDLTGRADALGTG
;
A
#
# COMPACT_ATOMS: atom_id res chain seq x y z
N MET A 1 17.58 -31.87 8.96
CA MET A 1 16.24 -31.27 8.76
C MET A 1 16.16 -30.07 9.68
N TYR A 2 16.08 -28.86 9.14
CA TYR A 2 15.85 -27.67 9.93
C TYR A 2 14.34 -27.61 10.23
N GLY A 3 14.00 -27.77 11.51
CA GLY A 3 12.61 -27.77 11.99
C GLY A 3 11.97 -26.41 11.77
N ASP A 4 10.71 -26.43 11.34
CA ASP A 4 9.87 -25.25 11.23
C ASP A 4 9.79 -24.56 12.59
N GLU A 5 10.20 -23.29 12.65
CA GLU A 5 9.97 -22.43 13.82
C GLU A 5 8.69 -21.60 13.64
N TYR A 6 7.95 -21.85 12.55
CA TYR A 6 6.66 -21.24 12.27
C TYR A 6 5.56 -22.02 12.99
N ARG A 7 5.39 -21.73 14.29
CA ARG A 7 4.16 -22.10 14.99
C ARG A 7 2.96 -21.67 14.13
N PRO A 8 1.97 -22.54 13.89
CA PRO A 8 0.75 -22.14 13.21
C PRO A 8 0.13 -20.97 13.97
N ARG A 9 -0.06 -19.85 13.27
CA ARG A 9 -0.76 -18.68 13.82
C ARG A 9 -2.17 -19.17 14.22
N PRO A 10 -2.68 -18.82 15.42
CA PRO A 10 -4.04 -19.21 15.80
C PRO A 10 -5.01 -18.78 14.70
N GLU A 11 -5.89 -19.68 14.27
CA GLU A 11 -6.96 -19.31 13.34
C GLU A 11 -7.77 -18.18 14.00
N CYS A 12 -7.85 -17.04 13.32
CA CYS A 12 -8.71 -15.96 13.75
C CYS A 12 -10.14 -16.47 13.63
N GLY A 13 -10.79 -16.78 14.77
CA GLY A 13 -12.17 -17.27 14.81
C GLY A 13 -13.22 -16.22 14.45
N LEU A 14 -12.79 -15.06 13.95
CA LEU A 14 -13.66 -14.01 13.46
C LEU A 14 -13.93 -14.24 11.97
N GLU A 15 -15.16 -13.99 11.54
CA GLU A 15 -15.51 -14.02 10.13
C GLU A 15 -14.64 -12.99 9.38
N HIS A 16 -13.77 -13.46 8.49
CA HIS A 16 -12.95 -12.61 7.62
C HIS A 16 -13.83 -11.96 6.56
N ARG A 17 -14.53 -10.90 6.95
CA ARG A 17 -15.39 -10.13 6.06
C ARG A 17 -14.55 -9.10 5.32
N GLU A 18 -13.78 -9.56 4.34
CA GLU A 18 -12.92 -8.71 3.50
C GLU A 18 -13.70 -7.55 2.86
N HIS A 19 -14.98 -7.74 2.57
CA HIS A 19 -15.87 -6.71 2.04
C HIS A 19 -16.02 -5.51 2.99
N TYR A 20 -16.13 -5.72 4.30
CA TYR A 20 -16.23 -4.61 5.25
C TYR A 20 -14.93 -3.81 5.31
N PHE A 21 -13.78 -4.49 5.27
CA PHE A 21 -12.50 -3.78 5.21
C PHE A 21 -12.42 -2.92 3.95
N VAL A 22 -12.83 -3.44 2.79
CA VAL A 22 -12.84 -2.68 1.54
C VAL A 22 -13.81 -1.50 1.62
N GLU A 23 -15.02 -1.67 2.17
CA GLU A 23 -15.97 -0.58 2.36
C GLU A 23 -15.41 0.53 3.27
N GLU A 24 -14.92 0.17 4.46
CA GLU A 24 -14.33 1.13 5.40
C GLU A 24 -13.13 1.85 4.78
N LEU A 25 -12.23 1.11 4.11
CA LEU A 25 -11.06 1.69 3.45
C LEU A 25 -11.46 2.65 2.32
N THR A 26 -12.52 2.35 1.58
CA THR A 26 -12.99 3.18 0.45
C THR A 26 -13.48 4.56 0.91
N PHE A 27 -14.05 4.65 2.11
CA PHE A 27 -14.57 5.91 2.66
C PHE A 27 -13.64 6.58 3.67
N ALA A 28 -12.50 5.96 3.99
CA ALA A 28 -11.50 6.55 4.87
C ALA A 28 -10.82 7.77 4.22
N ASP A 29 -10.50 8.77 5.05
CA ASP A 29 -9.72 9.92 4.61
C ASP A 29 -8.24 9.55 4.40
N ALA A 30 -7.55 10.35 3.61
CA ALA A 30 -6.15 10.14 3.26
C ALA A 30 -5.22 10.02 4.48
N ASP A 31 -5.43 10.80 5.54
CA ASP A 31 -4.56 10.76 6.72
C ASP A 31 -4.75 9.45 7.49
N SER A 32 -5.99 8.99 7.64
CA SER A 32 -6.31 7.70 8.25
C SER A 32 -5.67 6.53 7.49
N ILE A 33 -5.75 6.54 6.15
CA ILE A 33 -5.13 5.51 5.32
C ILE A 33 -3.60 5.54 5.44
N LEU A 34 -2.99 6.73 5.41
CA LEU A 34 -1.54 6.88 5.56
C LEU A 34 -1.05 6.46 6.96
N ALA A 35 -1.82 6.75 8.01
CA ALA A 35 -1.53 6.30 9.37
C ALA A 35 -1.50 4.77 9.44
N MET A 36 -2.52 4.11 8.88
CA MET A 36 -2.58 2.65 8.79
C MET A 36 -1.37 2.08 8.02
N LEU A 37 -1.04 2.66 6.86
CA LEU A 37 0.10 2.21 6.05
C LEU A 37 1.42 2.32 6.83
N ARG A 38 1.65 3.44 7.55
CA ARG A 38 2.86 3.66 8.35
C ARG A 38 2.95 2.72 9.55
N GLU A 39 1.83 2.41 10.18
CA GLU A 39 1.77 1.49 11.32
C GLU A 39 2.02 0.03 10.92
N LEU A 40 1.39 -0.41 9.83
CA LEU A 40 1.40 -1.82 9.41
C LEU A 40 2.48 -2.16 8.39
N CYS A 41 3.03 -1.15 7.71
CA CYS A 41 4.12 -1.26 6.75
C CYS A 41 5.20 -0.21 7.03
N PRO A 42 5.84 -0.21 8.23
CA PRO A 42 6.85 0.79 8.59
C PRO A 42 8.08 0.76 7.69
N HIS A 43 8.31 -0.38 7.02
CA HIS A 43 9.31 -0.54 5.98
C HIS A 43 8.62 -1.07 4.72
N ILE A 44 9.00 -0.55 3.54
CA ILE A 44 8.40 -0.93 2.26
C ILE A 44 8.58 -2.43 1.98
N VAL A 45 9.70 -3.02 2.43
CA VAL A 45 10.03 -4.44 2.23
C VAL A 45 9.31 -5.37 3.23
N ASP A 46 9.13 -4.92 4.47
CA ASP A 46 8.58 -5.72 5.58
C ASP A 46 7.16 -5.30 5.96
N GLY A 47 6.28 -5.23 4.96
CA GLY A 47 4.88 -4.89 5.15
C GLY A 47 4.05 -6.04 5.72
N ARG A 48 3.23 -5.78 6.75
CA ARG A 48 2.29 -6.78 7.30
C ARG A 48 0.99 -6.90 6.50
N LEU A 49 0.77 -5.98 5.54
CA LEU A 49 -0.41 -5.95 4.69
C LEU A 49 -0.19 -6.74 3.39
N PRO A 50 -1.23 -7.45 2.90
CA PRO A 50 -1.22 -8.02 1.55
C PRO A 50 -0.94 -6.95 0.49
N VAL A 51 -0.24 -7.33 -0.58
CA VAL A 51 0.12 -6.43 -1.69
C VAL A 51 -1.10 -5.69 -2.25
N TRP A 52 -2.22 -6.40 -2.45
CA TRP A 52 -3.44 -5.78 -2.99
C TRP A 52 -3.99 -4.67 -2.07
N VAL A 53 -3.89 -4.82 -0.75
CA VAL A 53 -4.33 -3.81 0.22
C VAL A 53 -3.47 -2.57 0.11
N ARG A 54 -2.14 -2.75 0.01
CA ARG A 54 -1.18 -1.65 -0.15
C ARG A 54 -1.47 -0.88 -1.43
N ASN A 55 -1.63 -1.58 -2.55
CA ASN A 55 -1.91 -0.98 -3.85
C ASN A 55 -3.23 -0.19 -3.84
N LEU A 56 -4.30 -0.77 -3.28
CA LEU A 56 -5.59 -0.09 -3.16
C LEU A 56 -5.50 1.15 -2.27
N SER A 57 -4.84 1.03 -1.12
CA SER A 57 -4.65 2.13 -0.18
C SER A 57 -3.93 3.32 -0.83
N TYR A 58 -2.76 3.09 -1.46
CA TYR A 58 -2.04 4.15 -2.16
C TYR A 58 -2.87 4.78 -3.29
N ARG A 59 -3.63 3.98 -4.04
CA ARG A 59 -4.53 4.50 -5.08
C ARG A 59 -5.60 5.44 -4.50
N LEU A 60 -6.22 5.06 -3.39
CA LEU A 60 -7.23 5.90 -2.72
C LEU A 60 -6.63 7.20 -2.18
N VAL A 61 -5.45 7.14 -1.55
CA VAL A 61 -4.78 8.35 -1.06
C VAL A 61 -4.41 9.28 -2.23
N LEU A 62 -3.87 8.76 -3.33
CA LEU A 62 -3.50 9.56 -4.50
C LEU A 62 -4.71 10.18 -5.23
N LEU A 63 -5.90 9.59 -5.12
CA LEU A 63 -7.14 10.22 -5.61
C LEU A 63 -7.54 11.42 -4.75
N GLN A 64 -7.28 11.36 -3.44
CA GLN A 64 -7.56 12.45 -2.50
C GLN A 64 -6.47 13.54 -2.51
N ARG A 65 -5.22 13.17 -2.83
CA ARG A 65 -4.03 14.03 -2.82
C ARG A 65 -3.26 13.94 -4.15
N PRO A 66 -3.85 14.41 -5.26
CA PRO A 66 -3.28 14.22 -6.60
C PRO A 66 -2.05 15.07 -6.87
N ASP A 67 -1.71 16.02 -6.00
CA ASP A 67 -0.62 16.98 -6.18
C ASP A 67 0.48 16.84 -5.12
N GLU A 68 0.64 15.66 -4.53
CA GLU A 68 1.70 15.36 -3.55
C GLU A 68 2.81 14.49 -4.17
N PRO A 69 3.93 15.07 -4.64
CA PRO A 69 4.97 14.32 -5.36
C PRO A 69 5.68 13.27 -4.51
N ALA A 70 5.85 13.54 -3.21
CA ALA A 70 6.47 12.59 -2.29
C ALA A 70 5.63 11.31 -2.18
N LEU A 71 4.30 11.47 -2.06
CA LEU A 71 3.37 10.35 -1.99
C LEU A 71 3.34 9.54 -3.29
N MET A 72 3.41 10.21 -4.45
CA MET A 72 3.52 9.52 -5.73
C MET A 72 4.79 8.66 -5.81
N ARG A 73 5.93 9.17 -5.36
CA ARG A 73 7.20 8.42 -5.33
C ARG A 73 7.15 7.24 -4.37
N GLU A 74 6.55 7.42 -3.19
CA GLU A 74 6.37 6.34 -2.21
C GLU A 74 5.44 5.23 -2.74
N ALA A 75 4.29 5.61 -3.31
CA ALA A 75 3.37 4.68 -3.97
C ALA A 75 4.05 3.97 -5.14
N ALA A 76 4.93 4.68 -5.83
CA ALA A 76 5.75 4.11 -6.87
C ALA A 76 6.67 3.02 -6.31
N GLU A 77 7.59 3.34 -5.42
CA GLU A 77 8.54 2.39 -4.83
C GLU A 77 7.88 1.09 -4.33
N ASN A 78 6.65 1.18 -3.81
CA ASN A 78 5.82 0.05 -3.44
C ASN A 78 5.59 -0.95 -4.59
N LEU A 79 5.24 -0.47 -5.79
CA LEU A 79 4.91 -1.31 -6.95
C LEU A 79 6.14 -2.07 -7.48
N TRP A 80 7.33 -1.44 -7.49
CA TRP A 80 8.55 -2.02 -8.09
C TRP A 80 9.02 -3.21 -7.25
N LEU A 81 8.73 -3.18 -5.96
CA LEU A 81 9.09 -4.26 -5.04
C LEU A 81 8.37 -5.58 -5.38
N HIS A 82 7.21 -5.51 -6.05
CA HIS A 82 6.34 -6.66 -6.21
C HIS A 82 6.41 -7.31 -7.60
N GLY A 83 7.32 -6.85 -8.47
CA GLY A 83 7.58 -7.41 -9.79
C GLY A 83 7.07 -6.54 -10.95
N PRO A 84 7.33 -6.95 -12.21
CA PRO A 84 7.21 -6.08 -13.37
C PRO A 84 5.78 -5.77 -13.80
N ASP A 85 4.77 -6.47 -13.24
CA ASP A 85 3.37 -6.36 -13.66
C ASP A 85 2.81 -4.93 -13.54
N TRP A 86 3.42 -4.10 -12.69
CA TRP A 86 2.96 -2.74 -12.42
C TRP A 86 3.97 -1.65 -12.80
N ASP A 87 5.10 -2.00 -13.44
CA ASP A 87 6.22 -1.09 -13.78
C ASP A 87 5.83 0.09 -14.69
N ASP A 88 4.77 -0.05 -15.49
CA ASP A 88 4.25 1.06 -16.30
C ASP A 88 3.50 2.10 -15.45
N ILE A 89 2.62 1.65 -14.54
CA ILE A 89 1.85 2.52 -13.62
C ILE A 89 2.79 3.28 -12.71
N ALA A 90 3.68 2.50 -12.16
CA ALA A 90 4.89 2.90 -11.54
C ALA A 90 5.60 4.07 -12.26
N THR A 91 6.12 3.83 -13.45
CA THR A 91 6.84 4.85 -14.23
C THR A 91 6.00 6.13 -14.42
N ASP A 92 4.70 6.00 -14.66
CA ASP A 92 3.77 7.14 -14.75
C ASP A 92 3.71 7.96 -13.45
N LEU A 93 3.60 7.32 -12.28
CA LEU A 93 3.58 8.00 -10.98
C LEU A 93 4.86 8.82 -10.75
N THR A 94 6.04 8.23 -11.04
CA THR A 94 7.31 8.94 -10.92
C THR A 94 7.39 10.12 -11.88
N GLY A 95 6.98 9.94 -13.13
CA GLY A 95 6.97 11.02 -14.13
C GLY A 95 6.06 12.19 -13.74
N ARG A 96 4.88 11.89 -13.18
CA ARG A 96 3.96 12.91 -12.65
C ARG A 96 4.55 13.64 -11.43
N ALA A 97 5.20 12.91 -10.53
CA ALA A 97 5.86 13.50 -9.37
C ALA A 97 7.00 14.46 -9.77
N ASP A 98 7.76 14.11 -10.81
CA ASP A 98 8.84 14.95 -11.33
C ASP A 98 8.32 16.21 -12.02
N ALA A 99 7.21 16.10 -12.76
CA ALA A 99 6.56 17.26 -13.36
C ALA A 99 6.04 18.26 -12.30
N LEU A 100 5.59 17.78 -11.14
CA LEU A 100 5.13 18.63 -10.04
C LEU A 100 6.28 19.21 -9.19
N GLY A 101 7.40 18.51 -9.06
CA GLY A 101 8.56 18.95 -8.27
C GLY A 101 9.46 19.97 -8.97
N THR A 102 9.17 20.31 -10.22
CA THR A 102 9.95 21.26 -11.05
C THR A 102 9.26 22.63 -11.20
N GLY A 103 8.14 22.87 -10.49
CA GLY A 103 7.44 24.16 -10.38
C GLY A 103 7.69 24.87 -9.06
#